data_AF-A0A060ZB83-F1
#
_entry.id   AF-A0A060ZB83-F1
#
_cell.length_a   1.000
_cell.length_b   1.000
_cell.length_c   1.000
_cell.angle_alpha   90.00
_cell.angle_beta   90.00
_cell.angle_gamma   90.00
#
_symmetry.space_group_name_H-M   'P 1'
#
loop_
_entity.id
_entity.type
_entity.pdbx_description
1 polymer ?
#
loop_
_entity_poly.entity_id
_entity_poly.type
_entity_poly.pdbx_seq_one_letter_code
_entity_poly.pdbx_strand_id
1 'polypeptide(L)'
;MCVQADLFQSAVCSSETLVEKSNLKHCCENTAIERTHCFVDHKAKIPRDLSLTSESPAADQCEDFKKDRKAFVESFIFRFSKRNTMLPPHVILAVTKSYGEVLATCCGKSEAEAQTCFNTKVRKCPKWHPIPYIVHYF
;
A
#
# COMPACT_ATOMS: atom_id res chain seq x y z
N MET A 1 -6.37 2.66 -21.35
CA MET A 1 -5.58 2.48 -20.11
C MET A 1 -4.09 2.16 -20.37
N CYS A 2 -3.67 1.71 -21.57
CA CYS A 2 -2.27 1.34 -21.84
C CYS A 2 -1.27 2.51 -21.82
N VAL A 3 -1.67 3.72 -22.22
CA VAL A 3 -0.76 4.88 -22.33
C VAL A 3 -0.19 5.33 -20.98
N GLN A 4 -0.97 5.19 -19.91
CA GLN A 4 -0.57 5.72 -18.59
C GLN A 4 0.41 4.79 -17.85
N ALA A 5 0.26 3.48 -18.00
CA ALA A 5 1.22 2.51 -17.44
C ALA A 5 2.60 2.63 -18.10
N ASP A 6 2.62 2.86 -19.41
CA ASP A 6 3.84 3.02 -20.20
C ASP A 6 4.67 4.26 -19.78
N LEU A 7 3.99 5.37 -19.44
CA LEU A 7 4.64 6.58 -18.94
C LEU A 7 5.36 6.35 -17.60
N PHE A 8 4.69 5.72 -16.63
CA PHE A 8 5.28 5.45 -15.32
C PHE A 8 6.44 4.46 -15.41
N GLN A 9 6.30 3.39 -16.19
CA GLN A 9 7.37 2.41 -16.41
C GLN A 9 8.58 3.05 -17.07
N SER A 10 8.35 3.93 -18.05
CA SER A 10 9.44 4.69 -18.70
C SER A 10 10.19 5.55 -17.70
N ALA A 11 9.49 6.28 -16.83
CA ALA A 11 10.12 7.09 -15.79
C ALA A 11 10.95 6.26 -14.79
N VAL A 12 10.47 5.06 -14.43
CA VAL A 12 11.24 4.12 -13.59
C VAL A 12 12.49 3.65 -14.33
N CYS A 13 12.36 3.27 -15.60
CA CYS A 13 13.48 2.79 -16.41
C CYS A 13 14.53 3.87 -16.72
N SER A 14 14.16 5.15 -16.68
CA SER A 14 15.11 6.27 -16.79
C SER A 14 15.95 6.49 -15.52
N SER A 15 15.63 5.83 -14.41
CA SER A 15 16.37 5.96 -13.15
C SER A 15 17.20 4.70 -12.86
N GLU A 16 18.51 4.76 -13.11
CA GLU A 16 19.43 3.66 -12.83
C GLU A 16 19.30 3.17 -11.38
N THR A 17 19.20 4.11 -10.42
CA THR A 17 19.07 3.76 -9.00
C THR A 17 17.81 2.95 -8.67
N LEU A 18 16.68 3.20 -9.35
CA LEU A 18 15.44 2.43 -9.15
C LEU A 18 15.52 1.08 -9.84
N VAL A 19 16.10 1.05 -11.04
CA VAL A 19 16.30 -0.15 -11.84
C VAL A 19 17.18 -1.16 -11.09
N GLU A 20 18.29 -0.70 -10.51
CA GLU A 20 19.20 -1.54 -9.75
C GLU A 20 18.57 -2.02 -8.44
N LYS A 21 18.06 -1.11 -7.61
CA LYS A 21 17.47 -1.46 -6.30
C LYS A 21 16.29 -2.42 -6.40
N SER A 22 15.56 -2.39 -7.51
CA SER A 22 14.38 -3.22 -7.74
C SER A 22 14.64 -4.36 -8.73
N ASN A 23 15.88 -4.57 -9.19
CA ASN A 23 16.24 -5.61 -10.17
C ASN A 23 15.38 -5.57 -11.46
N LEU A 24 15.09 -4.38 -11.98
CA LEU A 24 14.17 -4.18 -13.12
C LEU A 24 14.86 -4.12 -14.49
N LYS A 25 16.20 -4.31 -14.55
CA LYS A 25 16.97 -4.16 -15.79
C LYS A 25 16.36 -4.97 -16.96
N HIS A 26 16.09 -6.25 -16.70
CA HIS A 26 15.45 -7.16 -17.66
C HIS A 26 14.05 -6.70 -18.12
N CYS A 27 13.29 -5.98 -17.30
CA CYS A 27 12.00 -5.43 -17.71
C CYS A 27 12.15 -4.14 -18.52
N CYS A 28 13.14 -3.32 -18.21
CA CYS A 28 13.39 -2.05 -18.89
C CYS A 28 14.01 -2.21 -20.29
N GLU A 29 14.58 -3.38 -20.59
CA GLU A 29 15.03 -3.74 -21.94
C GLU A 29 13.85 -4.05 -22.89
N ASN A 30 12.67 -4.37 -22.36
CA ASN A 30 11.46 -4.59 -23.14
C ASN A 30 10.75 -3.28 -23.50
N THR A 31 9.80 -3.34 -24.44
CA THR A 31 9.01 -2.17 -24.87
C THR A 31 7.50 -2.39 -24.72
N ALA A 32 6.74 -1.30 -24.65
CA ALA A 32 5.26 -1.28 -24.67
C ALA A 32 4.60 -2.37 -23.78
N ILE A 33 3.89 -3.31 -24.40
CA ILE A 33 3.10 -4.34 -23.71
C ILE A 33 4.00 -5.37 -23.02
N GLU A 34 5.10 -5.76 -23.65
CA GLU A 34 6.04 -6.74 -23.08
C GLU A 34 6.68 -6.20 -21.80
N ARG A 35 7.06 -4.91 -21.81
CA ARG A 35 7.51 -4.22 -20.60
C ARG A 35 6.42 -4.23 -19.52
N THR A 36 5.18 -3.93 -19.89
CA THR A 36 4.06 -3.95 -18.93
C THR A 36 3.86 -5.32 -18.30
N HIS A 37 3.86 -6.38 -19.09
CA HIS A 37 3.75 -7.75 -18.59
C HIS A 37 4.92 -8.10 -17.66
N CYS A 38 6.15 -7.79 -18.05
CA CYS A 38 7.32 -8.02 -17.21
C CYS A 38 7.21 -7.34 -15.84
N PHE A 39 6.79 -6.07 -15.79
CA PHE A 39 6.58 -5.34 -14.53
C PHE A 39 5.51 -5.99 -13.65
N VAL A 40 4.42 -6.50 -14.24
CA VAL A 40 3.35 -7.20 -13.50
C VAL A 40 3.87 -8.52 -12.93
N ASP A 41 4.58 -9.31 -13.72
CA ASP A 41 5.17 -10.57 -13.28
C ASP A 41 6.23 -10.36 -12.19
N HIS A 42 7.04 -9.31 -12.34
CA HIS A 42 8.01 -8.92 -11.32
C HIS A 42 7.30 -8.55 -10.02
N LYS A 43 6.23 -7.75 -10.09
CA LYS A 43 5.41 -7.35 -8.93
C LYS A 43 4.79 -8.55 -8.21
N ALA A 44 4.37 -9.58 -8.94
CA ALA A 44 3.80 -10.80 -8.38
C ALA A 44 4.84 -11.67 -7.64
N LYS A 45 6.12 -11.56 -8.00
CA LYS A 45 7.23 -12.27 -7.35
C LYS A 45 7.75 -11.58 -6.10
N ILE A 46 7.38 -10.32 -5.85
CA ILE A 46 7.77 -9.60 -4.64
C ILE A 46 7.14 -10.33 -3.43
N PRO A 47 7.96 -10.86 -2.50
CA PRO A 47 7.43 -11.54 -1.32
C PRO A 47 6.58 -10.58 -0.50
N ARG A 48 5.46 -11.08 0.03
CA ARG A 48 4.69 -10.31 1.02
C ARG A 48 5.54 -10.13 2.27
N ASP A 49 5.90 -8.89 2.54
CA ASP A 49 6.63 -8.54 3.75
C ASP A 49 5.71 -8.62 4.98
N LEU A 50 5.72 -9.78 5.64
CA LEU A 50 4.92 -10.05 6.81
C LEU A 50 5.42 -9.31 8.06
N SER A 51 6.66 -8.81 8.07
CA SER A 51 7.20 -8.05 9.21
C SER A 51 6.48 -6.72 9.39
N LEU A 52 5.90 -6.20 8.31
CA LEU A 52 5.09 -4.99 8.35
C LEU A 52 3.70 -5.25 8.95
N THR A 53 3.28 -6.50 9.20
CA THR A 53 1.89 -6.83 9.61
C THR A 53 1.53 -6.31 11.00
N SER A 54 2.49 -6.15 11.90
CA SER A 54 2.22 -5.49 13.18
C SER A 54 1.99 -4.01 12.93
N GLU A 55 0.72 -3.59 12.96
CA GLU A 55 0.44 -2.17 13.17
C GLU A 55 1.04 -1.75 14.51
N SER A 56 1.66 -0.57 14.54
CA SER A 56 2.13 0.02 15.79
C SER A 56 0.98 0.12 16.80
N PRO A 57 1.27 0.13 18.12
CA PRO A 57 0.27 0.41 19.14
C PRO A 57 -0.61 1.61 18.78
N ALA A 58 -1.89 1.59 19.18
CA ALA A 58 -2.81 2.67 18.85
C ALA A 58 -2.34 4.04 19.38
N ALA A 59 -1.62 4.06 20.51
CA ALA A 59 -1.01 5.28 21.06
C ALA A 59 -0.03 5.92 20.06
N ASP A 60 0.98 5.15 19.62
CA ASP A 60 1.99 5.60 18.64
C ASP A 60 1.35 6.06 17.33
N GLN A 61 0.37 5.29 16.82
CA GLN A 61 -0.32 5.66 15.59
C GLN A 61 -1.10 6.97 15.74
N CYS A 62 -1.73 7.19 16.89
CA CYS A 62 -2.44 8.42 17.17
C CYS A 62 -1.49 9.60 17.39
N GLU A 63 -0.32 9.39 18.00
CA GLU A 63 0.72 10.41 18.13
C GLU A 63 1.23 10.85 16.76
N ASP A 64 1.66 9.90 15.92
CA ASP A 64 2.18 10.18 14.58
C ASP A 64 1.12 10.89 13.72
N PHE A 65 -0.14 10.42 13.78
CA PHE A 65 -1.25 11.01 13.04
C PHE A 65 -1.57 12.45 13.46
N LYS A 66 -1.47 12.76 14.77
CA LYS A 66 -1.68 14.12 15.30
C LYS A 66 -0.51 15.03 14.98
N LYS A 67 0.72 14.50 14.99
CA LYS A 67 1.96 15.24 14.71
C LYS A 67 2.02 15.68 13.26
N ASP A 68 1.81 14.75 12.32
CA ASP A 68 1.77 15.06 10.89
C ASP A 68 0.87 14.06 10.15
N ARG A 69 -0.36 14.52 9.89
CA ARG A 69 -1.37 13.74 9.18
C ARG A 69 -0.92 13.35 7.76
N LYS A 70 -0.21 14.23 7.05
CA LYS A 70 0.20 13.99 5.66
C LYS A 70 1.30 12.95 5.62
N ALA A 71 2.35 13.13 6.43
CA ALA A 71 3.45 12.18 6.51
C ALA A 71 2.96 10.79 6.97
N PHE A 72 2.03 10.73 7.93
CA PHE A 72 1.40 9.48 8.34
C PHE A 72 0.69 8.78 7.18
N VAL A 73 -0.12 9.50 6.41
CA VAL A 73 -0.86 8.95 5.26
C VAL A 73 0.09 8.45 4.17
N GLU A 74 1.14 9.19 3.86
CA GLU A 74 2.16 8.79 2.87
C GLU A 74 2.88 7.50 3.31
N SER A 75 3.28 7.43 4.58
CA SER A 75 3.89 6.23 5.17
C SER A 75 2.92 5.05 5.19
N PHE A 76 1.64 5.27 5.49
CA PHE A 76 0.62 4.23 5.45
C PHE A 76 0.45 3.68 4.03
N ILE A 77 0.29 4.54 3.01
CA ILE A 77 0.16 4.10 1.61
C ILE A 77 1.38 3.28 1.20
N PHE A 78 2.60 3.74 1.52
CA PHE A 78 3.82 3.02 1.18
C PHE A 78 3.86 1.62 1.82
N ARG A 79 3.66 1.53 3.13
CA ARG A 79 3.70 0.25 3.87
C ARG A 79 2.57 -0.69 3.44
N PHE A 80 1.37 -0.17 3.23
CA PHE A 80 0.21 -0.96 2.80
C PHE A 80 0.37 -1.47 1.36
N SER A 81 0.87 -0.63 0.45
CA SER A 81 1.12 -1.00 -0.95
C SER A 81 2.24 -2.03 -1.09
N LYS A 82 3.29 -1.97 -0.27
CA LYS A 82 4.37 -2.98 -0.30
C LYS A 82 3.90 -4.36 0.16
N ARG A 83 2.98 -4.42 1.12
CA ARG A 83 2.35 -5.69 1.56
C ARG A 83 1.33 -6.21 0.55
N ASN A 84 0.72 -5.29 -0.17
CA ASN A 84 -0.32 -5.55 -1.14
C ASN A 84 0.11 -5.02 -2.50
N THR A 85 1.23 -5.56 -2.99
CA THR A 85 1.51 -5.55 -4.44
C THR A 85 0.30 -6.22 -5.13
N MET A 86 0.07 -6.22 -6.43
CA MET A 86 -1.22 -6.68 -7.01
C MET A 86 -2.51 -5.92 -6.63
N LEU A 87 -2.68 -5.28 -5.46
CA LEU A 87 -3.88 -4.44 -5.24
C LEU A 87 -3.86 -3.24 -6.20
N PRO A 88 -5.01 -2.90 -6.80
CA PRO A 88 -5.12 -1.71 -7.64
C PRO A 88 -4.94 -0.41 -6.82
N PRO A 89 -4.34 0.65 -7.40
CA PRO A 89 -4.15 1.92 -6.71
C PRO A 89 -5.44 2.49 -6.11
N HIS A 90 -6.57 2.40 -6.81
CA HIS A 90 -7.84 2.90 -6.32
C HIS A 90 -8.33 2.17 -5.04
N VAL A 91 -8.02 0.88 -4.90
CA VAL A 91 -8.36 0.11 -3.70
C VAL A 91 -7.49 0.55 -2.53
N ILE A 92 -6.19 0.72 -2.76
CA ILE A 92 -5.24 1.22 -1.74
C ILE A 92 -5.71 2.57 -1.22
N LEU A 93 -6.02 3.52 -2.12
CA LEU A 93 -6.50 4.85 -1.74
C LEU A 93 -7.82 4.81 -0.95
N ALA A 94 -8.75 3.92 -1.34
CA ALA A 94 -10.00 3.74 -0.60
C ALA A 94 -9.75 3.22 0.83
N VAL A 95 -8.86 2.23 1.00
CA VAL A 95 -8.47 1.72 2.31
C VAL A 95 -7.81 2.80 3.15
N THR A 96 -6.88 3.56 2.58
CA THR A 96 -6.23 4.70 3.26
C THR A 96 -7.23 5.72 3.75
N LYS A 97 -8.22 6.09 2.93
CA LYS A 97 -9.29 7.02 3.33
C LYS A 97 -10.07 6.47 4.53
N SER A 98 -10.56 5.24 4.44
CA SER A 98 -11.30 4.61 5.54
C SER A 98 -10.46 4.48 6.81
N TYR A 99 -9.16 4.20 6.68
CA TYR A 99 -8.25 4.14 7.82
C TYR A 99 -8.05 5.52 8.48
N GLY A 100 -7.94 6.59 7.67
CA GLY A 100 -7.91 7.96 8.16
C GLY A 100 -9.17 8.37 8.94
N GLU A 101 -10.34 7.84 8.57
CA GLU A 101 -11.60 8.05 9.31
C GLU A 101 -11.62 7.31 10.65
N VAL A 102 -11.05 6.09 10.69
CA VAL A 102 -10.85 5.34 11.94
C VAL A 102 -9.94 6.11 12.89
N LEU A 103 -8.78 6.59 12.39
CA LEU A 103 -7.84 7.40 13.17
C LEU A 103 -8.50 8.67 13.71
N ALA A 104 -9.20 9.42 12.86
CA ALA A 104 -9.91 10.63 13.29
C ALA A 104 -10.95 10.35 14.40
N THR A 105 -11.63 9.19 14.34
CA THR A 105 -12.64 8.80 15.32
C THR A 105 -12.00 8.28 16.62
N CYS A 106 -10.99 7.43 16.52
CA CYS A 106 -10.44 6.69 17.65
C CYS A 106 -9.35 7.47 18.41
N CYS A 107 -8.57 8.31 17.73
CA CYS A 107 -7.50 9.09 18.36
C CYS A 107 -7.99 10.31 19.16
N GLY A 108 -9.30 10.62 19.09
CA GLY A 108 -9.95 11.59 19.97
C GLY A 108 -10.35 11.03 21.34
N LYS A 109 -10.17 9.72 21.57
CA LYS A 109 -10.45 9.05 22.83
C LYS A 109 -9.21 8.96 23.72
N SER A 110 -9.37 8.51 24.96
CA SER A 110 -8.22 8.17 25.81
C SER A 110 -7.41 7.01 25.20
N GLU A 111 -6.12 6.88 25.54
CA GLU A 111 -5.23 5.85 24.98
C GLU A 111 -5.76 4.42 25.17
N ALA A 112 -6.29 4.12 26.36
CA ALA A 112 -6.89 2.81 26.66
C ALA A 112 -8.14 2.50 25.81
N GLU A 113 -8.94 3.54 25.49
CA GLU A 113 -10.12 3.42 24.64
C GLU A 113 -9.79 3.41 23.15
N ALA A 114 -8.67 4.04 22.76
CA ALA A 114 -8.21 4.08 21.39
C ALA A 114 -7.95 2.66 20.87
N GLN A 115 -7.19 1.83 21.59
CA GLN A 115 -6.91 0.46 21.14
C GLN A 115 -8.20 -0.36 20.93
N THR A 116 -9.16 -0.25 21.85
CA THR A 116 -10.45 -0.93 21.74
C THR A 116 -11.28 -0.41 20.56
N CYS A 117 -11.22 0.90 20.31
CA CYS A 117 -11.88 1.54 19.17
C CYS A 117 -11.30 1.05 17.82
N PHE A 118 -9.96 1.00 17.69
CA PHE A 118 -9.29 0.49 16.49
C PHE A 118 -9.69 -0.96 16.22
N ASN A 119 -9.56 -1.83 17.22
CA ASN A 119 -9.90 -3.25 17.07
C ASN A 119 -11.35 -3.46 16.61
N THR A 120 -12.28 -2.64 17.12
CA THR A 120 -13.71 -2.70 16.74
C THR A 120 -13.95 -2.20 15.32
N LYS A 121 -13.31 -1.11 14.92
CA LYS A 121 -13.53 -0.47 13.61
C LYS A 121 -12.80 -1.18 12.47
N VAL A 122 -11.59 -1.70 12.73
CA VAL A 122 -10.82 -2.51 11.77
C VAL A 122 -11.54 -3.83 11.48
N ARG A 123 -12.05 -4.52 12.52
CA ARG A 123 -12.86 -5.75 12.35
C ARG A 123 -14.13 -5.56 11.54
N LYS A 124 -14.73 -4.36 11.59
CA LYS A 124 -15.93 -4.01 10.83
C LYS A 124 -15.64 -3.53 9.41
N CYS A 125 -14.38 -3.35 9.02
CA CYS A 125 -14.03 -2.98 7.66
C CYS A 125 -13.98 -4.26 6.80
N PRO A 126 -14.95 -4.50 5.90
CA PRO A 126 -14.99 -5.73 5.10
C PRO A 126 -13.76 -5.89 4.18
N LYS A 127 -13.00 -4.81 3.94
CA LYS A 127 -11.81 -4.79 3.08
C LYS A 127 -10.48 -5.08 3.81
N TRP A 128 -10.52 -5.30 5.13
CA TRP A 128 -9.33 -5.54 5.97
C TRP A 128 -9.03 -7.03 6.23
N HIS A 129 -9.90 -7.94 5.77
CA HIS A 129 -9.52 -9.35 5.75
C HIS A 129 -8.31 -9.53 4.83
N PRO A 130 -7.36 -10.42 5.15
CA PRO A 130 -6.36 -10.85 4.19
C PRO A 130 -7.14 -11.45 3.03
N ILE A 131 -7.34 -10.69 1.96
CA ILE A 131 -8.17 -11.14 0.83
C ILE A 131 -7.38 -12.31 0.21
N PRO A 132 -7.78 -13.56 0.41
CA PRO A 132 -7.03 -14.68 -0.13
C PRO A 132 -7.38 -14.88 -1.62
N TYR A 133 -8.38 -14.15 -2.13
CA TYR A 133 -9.02 -14.39 -3.42
C TYR A 133 -9.46 -13.08 -4.11
N ILE A 134 -8.51 -12.28 -4.57
CA ILE A 134 -8.73 -11.45 -5.78
C ILE A 134 -7.69 -11.92 -6.80
N VAL A 135 -7.95 -13.09 -7.35
CA VAL A 135 -7.33 -13.59 -8.60
C VAL A 135 -8.38 -13.80 -9.69
N HIS A 136 -9.61 -13.32 -9.51
CA HIS A 136 -10.71 -13.62 -10.45
C HIS A 136 -11.50 -12.43 -11.00
N TYR A 137 -11.07 -11.20 -10.78
CA TYR A 137 -11.62 -10.06 -11.52
C TYR A 137 -10.53 -9.03 -11.73
N PHE A 138 -9.71 -9.26 -12.76
CA PHE A 138 -9.21 -8.32 -13.78
C PHE A 138 -8.19 -9.07 -14.64
#